data_AF-A0A497LDW1-F1
#
_entry.id   AF-A0A497LDW1-F1
#
_cell.length_a   1.000
_cell.length_b   1.000
_cell.length_c   1.000
_cell.angle_alpha   90.00
_cell.angle_beta   90.00
_cell.angle_gamma   90.00
#
_symmetry.space_group_name_H-M   'P 1'
#
loop_
_entity.id
_entity.type
_entity.pdbx_description
1 polymer ?
#
loop_
_entity_poly.entity_id
_entity_poly.type
_entity_poly.pdbx_seq_one_letter_code
_entity_poly.pdbx_strand_id
1 'polypeptide(L)'
;VIIVGLPYPKKTGLQEALTAYFREKFGRRGWHYANRVPCLVALAQSAGRLQRSERDRGVIVIMDRRAAGYFRRYLPKDWRADMKATANLEALVRAIREFMAADRAS
;
A
#
# COMPACT_ATOMS: atom_id res chain seq x y z
N VAL A 1 -11.41 -0.40 -2.00
CA VAL A 1 -10.76 -0.38 -0.66
C VAL A 1 -10.05 0.96 -0.47
N ILE A 2 -10.22 1.61 0.69
CA ILE A 2 -9.49 2.84 1.03
C ILE A 2 -8.56 2.53 2.19
N ILE A 3 -7.28 2.83 2.04
CA ILE A 3 -6.22 2.64 3.03
C ILE A 3 -5.74 4.03 3.44
N VAL A 4 -5.95 4.40 4.71
CA VAL A 4 -5.54 5.69 5.24
C VAL A 4 -4.16 5.57 5.87
N GLY A 5 -3.16 6.17 5.22
CA GLY A 5 -1.76 6.03 5.63
C GLY A 5 -1.10 4.70 5.25
N LEU A 6 0.22 4.63 5.38
CA LEU A 6 0.96 3.36 5.32
C LEU A 6 0.86 2.62 6.66
N PRO A 7 0.42 1.34 6.69
CA PRO A 7 0.18 0.57 7.90
C PRO A 7 1.49 0.04 8.51
N TYR A 8 2.36 0.96 8.91
CA TYR A 8 3.57 0.60 9.65
C TYR A 8 3.20 0.04 11.03
N PRO A 9 4.01 -0.89 11.56
CA PRO A 9 3.86 -1.34 12.94
C PRO A 9 3.84 -0.14 13.90
N LYS A 10 2.97 -0.21 14.91
CA LYS A 10 2.93 0.80 15.98
C LYS A 10 4.24 0.76 16.76
N LYS A 11 4.70 1.93 17.22
CA LYS A 11 5.85 2.02 18.14
C LYS A 11 5.43 1.49 19.51
N THR A 12 5.83 0.27 19.81
CA THR A 12 5.63 -0.40 21.10
C THR A 12 6.98 -0.92 21.58
N GLY A 13 7.13 -1.20 22.88
CA GLY A 13 8.37 -1.78 23.41
C GLY A 13 8.75 -3.10 22.71
N LEU A 14 7.75 -3.93 22.38
CA LEU A 14 7.97 -5.14 21.58
C LEU A 14 8.49 -4.82 20.16
N GLN A 15 7.89 -3.83 19.49
CA GLN A 15 8.32 -3.46 18.13
C GLN A 15 9.71 -2.83 18.12
N GLU A 16 10.09 -2.10 19.17
CA GLU A 16 11.42 -1.53 19.35
C GLU A 16 12.45 -2.64 19.57
N ALA A 17 12.17 -3.59 20.47
CA ALA A 17 13.00 -4.77 20.70
C ALA A 17 13.17 -5.61 19.42
N LEU A 18 12.08 -5.84 18.67
CA LEU A 18 12.11 -6.53 17.40
C LEU A 18 12.98 -5.79 16.38
N THR A 19 12.83 -4.47 16.29
CA THR A 19 13.65 -3.64 15.40
C THR A 19 15.13 -3.68 15.78
N ALA A 20 15.46 -3.68 17.08
CA ALA A 20 16.83 -3.81 17.57
C ALA A 20 17.42 -5.17 17.19
N TYR A 21 16.68 -6.26 17.43
CA TYR A 21 17.08 -7.62 17.03
C TYR A 21 17.38 -7.73 15.53
N PHE A 22 16.48 -7.22 14.68
CA PHE A 22 16.71 -7.25 13.24
C PHE A 22 17.88 -6.34 12.81
N ARG A 23 18.13 -5.22 13.50
CA ARG A 23 19.29 -4.35 13.22
C ARG A 23 20.61 -5.02 13.60
N GLU A 24 20.65 -5.71 14.73
CA GLU A 24 21.82 -6.50 15.14
C GLU A 24 22.11 -7.60 14.12
N LYS A 25 21.09 -8.38 13.74
CA LYS A 25 21.25 -9.53 12.86
C LYS A 25 21.49 -9.18 11.38
N PHE A 26 20.90 -8.09 10.87
CA PHE A 26 20.89 -7.77 9.44
C PHE A 26 21.44 -6.37 9.12
N GLY A 27 22.03 -5.68 10.10
CA GLY A 27 22.64 -4.37 9.96
C GLY A 27 21.68 -3.31 9.42
N ARG A 28 22.11 -2.59 8.38
CA ARG A 28 21.33 -1.51 7.74
C ARG A 28 19.96 -1.96 7.20
N ARG A 29 19.79 -3.26 6.91
CA ARG A 29 18.50 -3.83 6.45
C ARG A 29 17.55 -4.19 7.59
N GLY A 30 17.99 -4.19 8.83
CA GLY A 30 17.17 -4.58 9.97
C GLY A 30 15.87 -3.79 10.09
N TRP A 31 15.93 -2.46 9.88
CA TRP A 31 14.72 -1.64 9.89
C TRP A 31 13.75 -2.01 8.76
N HIS A 32 14.27 -2.34 7.57
CA HIS A 32 13.47 -2.78 6.44
C HIS A 32 12.68 -4.05 6.78
N TYR A 33 13.35 -5.06 7.37
CA TYR A 33 12.71 -6.30 7.76
C TYR A 33 11.72 -6.14 8.92
N ALA A 34 12.06 -5.36 9.94
CA ALA A 34 11.19 -5.17 11.11
C ALA A 34 9.98 -4.27 10.85
N ASN A 35 10.06 -3.33 9.89
CA ASN A 35 9.04 -2.28 9.74
C ASN A 35 8.46 -2.20 8.32
N ARG A 36 9.30 -2.21 7.29
CA ARG A 36 8.83 -2.01 5.91
C ARG A 36 8.15 -3.26 5.34
N VAL A 37 8.73 -4.44 5.56
CA VAL A 37 8.13 -5.69 5.11
C VAL A 37 6.75 -5.92 5.75
N PRO A 38 6.57 -5.79 7.09
CA PRO A 38 5.24 -5.88 7.70
C PRO A 38 4.23 -4.88 7.13
N CYS A 39 4.66 -3.65 6.84
CA CYS A 39 3.80 -2.65 6.19
C CYS A 39 3.35 -3.09 4.79
N LEU A 40 4.25 -3.64 3.98
CA LEU A 40 3.93 -4.16 2.64
C LEU A 40 2.96 -5.35 2.73
N VAL A 41 3.17 -6.26 3.67
CA VAL A 41 2.28 -7.40 3.90
C VAL A 41 0.89 -6.90 4.29
N ALA A 42 0.78 -5.97 5.23
CA ALA A 42 -0.51 -5.41 5.64
C ALA A 42 -1.23 -4.67 4.50
N LEU A 43 -0.49 -3.96 3.63
CA LEU A 43 -1.04 -3.35 2.42
C LEU A 43 -1.57 -4.40 1.45
N ALA A 44 -0.79 -5.44 1.16
CA ALA A 44 -1.17 -6.53 0.27
C ALA A 44 -2.41 -7.28 0.80
N GLN A 45 -2.48 -7.55 2.10
CA GLN A 45 -3.64 -8.17 2.74
C GLN A 45 -4.89 -7.28 2.64
N SER A 46 -4.74 -5.96 2.83
CA SER A 46 -5.86 -5.01 2.69
C SER A 46 -6.36 -4.94 1.24
N ALA A 47 -5.44 -4.94 0.27
CA ALA A 47 -5.77 -4.98 -1.14
C ALA A 47 -6.40 -6.31 -1.58
N GLY A 48 -5.90 -7.44 -1.07
CA GLY A 48 -6.43 -8.77 -1.35
C GLY A 48 -7.89 -8.96 -0.92
N ARG A 49 -8.38 -8.15 0.03
CA ARG A 49 -9.82 -8.13 0.38
C ARG A 49 -10.72 -7.68 -0.77
N LEU A 50 -10.17 -6.99 -1.77
CA LEU A 50 -10.88 -6.50 -2.95
C LEU A 50 -10.97 -7.54 -4.07
N GLN A 51 -9.93 -8.37 -4.23
CA GLN A 51 -9.84 -9.37 -5.31
C GLN A 51 -10.25 -10.74 -4.76
N ARG A 52 -11.56 -11.00 -4.64
CA ARG A 52 -12.11 -12.27 -4.13
C ARG A 52 -12.48 -13.25 -5.25
N SER A 53 -12.49 -12.80 -6.50
CA SER A 53 -12.66 -13.62 -7.70
C SER A 53 -11.91 -13.00 -8.89
N GLU A 54 -11.68 -13.78 -9.96
CA GLU A 54 -11.04 -13.27 -11.20
C GLU A 54 -11.88 -12.19 -11.91
N ARG A 55 -13.17 -12.12 -11.61
CA ARG A 55 -14.08 -11.10 -12.14
C ARG A 55 -14.20 -9.87 -11.25
N ASP A 56 -13.64 -9.92 -10.04
CA ASP A 56 -13.72 -8.81 -9.11
C ASP A 56 -12.82 -7.67 -9.59
N ARG A 57 -13.47 -6.55 -9.91
CA ARG A 57 -12.82 -5.30 -10.28
C ARG A 57 -13.07 -4.25 -9.23
N GLY A 58 -12.07 -3.41 -8.97
CA GLY A 58 -12.23 -2.33 -8.03
C GLY A 58 -11.00 -1.46 -7.89
N VAL A 59 -11.16 -0.39 -7.12
CA VAL A 59 -10.10 0.60 -6.88
C VAL A 59 -9.54 0.44 -5.47
N ILE A 60 -8.21 0.48 -5.37
CA ILE A 60 -7.47 0.64 -4.11
C ILE A 60 -6.99 2.08 -4.03
N VAL A 61 -7.41 2.79 -2.99
CA VAL A 61 -6.96 4.16 -2.73
C VAL A 61 -6.02 4.13 -1.53
N ILE A 62 -4.78 4.60 -1.70
CA ILE A 62 -3.80 4.76 -0.61
C ILE A 62 -3.66 6.25 -0.31
N MET A 63 -4.19 6.70 0.82
CA MET A 63 -4.10 8.10 1.27
C MET A 63 -2.81 8.34 2.05
N ASP A 64 -1.67 8.29 1.34
CA ASP A 64 -0.36 8.61 1.91
C ASP A 64 0.60 9.09 0.82
N ARG A 65 1.10 10.34 0.93
CA ARG A 65 2.05 10.90 -0.05
C ARG A 65 3.32 10.06 -0.22
N ARG A 66 3.72 9.31 0.82
CA ARG A 66 4.91 8.45 0.78
C ARG A 66 4.74 7.31 -0.21
N ALA A 67 3.51 6.83 -0.42
CA ALA A 67 3.18 5.77 -1.37
C ALA A 67 3.53 6.15 -2.81
N ALA A 68 3.28 7.41 -3.19
CA ALA A 68 3.66 7.95 -4.50
C ALA A 68 5.15 8.34 -4.59
N GLY A 69 5.81 8.59 -3.45
CA GLY A 69 7.23 8.92 -3.37
C GLY A 69 8.15 7.70 -3.23
N TYR A 70 9.07 7.76 -2.27
CA TYR A 70 10.11 6.73 -2.08
C TYR A 70 9.57 5.32 -1.80
N PHE A 71 8.32 5.19 -1.36
CA PHE A 71 7.72 3.89 -1.05
C PHE A 71 7.24 3.18 -2.32
N ARG A 72 6.97 3.92 -3.40
CA ARG A 72 6.45 3.37 -4.67
C ARG A 72 7.25 2.17 -5.15
N ARG A 73 8.59 2.22 -5.08
CA ARG A 73 9.49 1.14 -5.52
C ARG A 73 9.32 -0.21 -4.81
N TYR A 74 8.68 -0.22 -3.64
CA TYR A 74 8.43 -1.46 -2.88
C TYR A 74 7.08 -2.09 -3.20
N LEU A 75 6.22 -1.40 -3.95
CA LEU A 75 4.93 -1.94 -4.36
C LEU A 75 5.08 -2.95 -5.51
N PRO A 76 4.15 -3.91 -5.64
CA PRO A 76 4.10 -4.83 -6.77
C PRO A 76 4.22 -4.12 -8.12
N LYS A 77 4.84 -4.78 -9.11
CA LYS A 77 5.09 -4.16 -10.42
C LYS A 77 3.82 -3.67 -11.09
N ASP A 78 2.76 -4.47 -11.05
CA ASP A 78 1.50 -4.16 -11.71
C ASP A 78 0.81 -2.97 -11.04
N TRP A 79 0.85 -2.90 -9.70
CA TRP A 79 0.35 -1.72 -8.98
C TRP A 79 1.12 -0.46 -9.36
N ARG A 80 2.44 -0.53 -9.54
CA ARG A 80 3.25 0.61 -9.97
C ARG A 80 2.96 1.03 -11.41
N ALA A 81 2.50 0.14 -12.27
CA ALA A 81 2.14 0.48 -13.65
C ALA A 81 0.82 1.28 -13.67
N ASP A 82 -0.18 0.83 -12.91
CA ASP A 82 -1.53 1.40 -12.96
C ASP A 82 -1.77 2.54 -11.94
N MET A 83 -0.87 2.71 -10.97
CA MET A 83 -1.01 3.72 -9.91
C MET A 83 -0.88 5.15 -10.43
N LYS A 84 -1.99 5.90 -10.33
CA LYS A 84 -2.07 7.34 -10.53
C LYS A 84 -1.98 8.08 -9.19
N ALA A 85 -1.11 9.08 -9.09
CA ALA A 85 -0.98 9.93 -7.91
C ALA A 85 -1.73 11.25 -8.11
N THR A 86 -2.52 11.66 -7.13
CA THR A 86 -3.21 12.96 -7.12
C THR A 86 -3.30 13.49 -5.69
N ALA A 87 -3.17 14.80 -5.53
CA ALA A 87 -3.48 15.52 -4.30
C ALA A 87 -4.85 16.23 -4.37
N ASN A 88 -5.51 16.18 -5.53
CA ASN A 88 -6.81 16.79 -5.78
C ASN A 88 -7.92 15.74 -5.63
N LEU A 89 -8.87 16.01 -4.73
CA LEU A 89 -10.01 15.15 -4.44
C LEU A 89 -10.95 14.99 -5.65
N GLU A 90 -11.23 16.06 -6.39
CA GLU A 90 -12.07 16.02 -7.59
C GLU A 90 -11.46 15.11 -8.65
N ALA A 91 -10.15 15.22 -8.86
CA ALA A 91 -9.43 14.36 -9.80
C ALA A 91 -9.47 12.88 -9.37
N LEU A 92 -9.36 12.59 -8.07
CA LEU A 92 -9.52 11.24 -7.53
C LEU A 92 -10.93 10.70 -7.76
N VAL A 93 -11.95 11.49 -7.43
CA VAL A 93 -13.36 11.12 -7.62
C VAL A 93 -13.66 10.88 -9.10
N ARG A 94 -13.14 11.73 -9.98
CA ARG A 94 -13.27 11.57 -11.44
C ARG A 94 -12.66 10.26 -11.92
N ALA A 95 -11.42 9.96 -11.52
CA ALA A 95 -10.74 8.72 -11.89
C ALA A 95 -11.48 7.46 -11.41
N ILE A 96 -12.04 7.49 -10.19
CA ILE A 96 -12.86 6.39 -9.68
C ILE A 96 -14.13 6.25 -10.50
N ARG A 97 -14.83 7.35 -10.82
CA ARG A 97 -16.05 7.30 -11.65
C ARG A 97 -15.78 6.75 -13.05
N GLU A 98 -14.72 7.22 -13.70
CA GLU A 98 -14.29 6.72 -15.02
C GLU A 98 -14.01 5.21 -14.98
N PHE A 99 -13.28 4.73 -13.97
CA PHE A 99 -13.00 3.30 -13.79
C PHE A 99 -14.29 2.48 -13.60
N MET A 100 -15.20 2.94 -12.74
CA MET A 100 -16.46 2.25 -12.46
C MET A 100 -17.44 2.29 -13.65
N ALA A 101 -17.34 3.28 -14.53
CA ALA A 101 -18.18 3.39 -15.73
C ALA A 101 -17.70 2.47 -16.85
N ALA A 102 -16.38 2.38 -17.06
CA ALA A 102 -15.78 1.47 -18.04
C ALA A 102 -16.13 -0.01 -17.76
N ASP A 103 -16.33 -0.35 -16.48
CA ASP A 103 -16.72 -1.68 -16.04
C ASP A 103 -18.15 -2.07 -16.42
N ARG A 104 -19.09 -1.11 -16.48
CA ARG A 104 -20.50 -1.39 -16.84
C ARG A 104 -20.72 -1.56 -18.34
N ALA A 105 -19.73 -1.22 -19.15
CA ALA A 105 -19.79 -1.28 -20.61
C ALA A 105 -19.10 -2.53 -21.20
N SER A 106 -18.57 -3.41 -20.35
CA SER A 106 -17.91 -4.69 -20.70
C SER A 106 -18.72 -5.88 -20.21
#